data_AF-A0A1A8RKH4-F1
#
_entry.id   AF-A0A1A8RKH4-F1
#
_cell.length_a   1.000
_cell.length_b   1.000
_cell.length_c   1.000
_cell.angle_alpha   90.00
_cell.angle_beta   90.00
_cell.angle_gamma   90.00
#
_symmetry.space_group_name_H-M   'P 1'
#
loop_
_entity.id
_entity.type
_entity.pdbx_description
1 polymer ?
#
loop_
_entity_poly.entity_id
_entity_poly.type
_entity_poly.pdbx_seq_one_letter_code
_entity_poly.pdbx_strand_id
1 'polypeptide(L)'
;ELQHQDAGLADLIKGAEGETAKEFCLQNGILYRQHGELKQLVVPRAARETVLSLGHSIPWAGHLGKNKTLARIQQYFYWPG
;
A
#
# COMPACT_ATOMS: atom_id res chain seq x y z
N GLU A 1 -9.95 9.14 3.59
CA GLU A 1 -9.56 10.50 3.19
C GLU A 1 -8.05 10.69 2.94
N LEU A 2 -7.16 10.09 3.74
CA LEU A 2 -5.70 10.30 3.64
C LEU A 2 -5.07 10.10 2.24
N GLN A 3 -5.55 9.14 1.44
CA GLN A 3 -5.06 8.94 0.07
C GLN A 3 -5.40 10.12 -0.85
N HIS A 4 -6.59 10.69 -0.70
CA HIS A 4 -7.07 11.81 -1.54
C HIS A 4 -6.44 13.15 -1.12
N GLN A 5 -5.92 13.22 0.10
CA GLN A 5 -5.17 14.38 0.62
C GLN A 5 -3.68 14.33 0.26
N ASP A 6 -3.18 13.21 -0.27
CA ASP A 6 -1.79 13.05 -0.67
C ASP A 6 -1.61 13.46 -2.14
N ALA A 7 -1.03 14.63 -2.35
CA ALA A 7 -0.73 15.14 -3.69
C ALA A 7 0.16 14.19 -4.52
N GLY A 8 1.02 13.40 -3.86
CA GLY A 8 1.86 12.39 -4.54
C GLY A 8 1.08 11.18 -5.04
N LEU A 9 -0.20 11.04 -4.67
CA LEU A 9 -1.09 10.00 -5.18
C LEU A 9 -2.11 10.53 -6.19
N ALA A 10 -2.20 11.84 -6.40
CA ALA A 10 -3.25 12.45 -7.21
C ALA A 10 -3.26 11.93 -8.66
N ASP A 11 -2.09 11.82 -9.29
CA ASP A 11 -1.96 11.26 -10.64
C ASP A 11 -2.35 9.77 -10.71
N LEU A 12 -2.02 9.00 -9.66
CA LEU A 12 -2.39 7.58 -9.57
C LEU A 12 -3.90 7.39 -9.37
N ILE A 13 -4.53 8.23 -8.55
CA ILE A 13 -5.98 8.23 -8.34
C ILE A 13 -6.68 8.57 -9.65
N LYS A 14 -6.30 9.68 -10.30
CA LYS A 14 -6.88 10.11 -11.58
C LYS A 14 -6.68 9.06 -12.67
N GLY A 15 -5.51 8.42 -12.70
CA GLY A 15 -5.22 7.32 -13.62
C GLY A 15 -6.07 6.08 -13.37
N ALA A 16 -6.33 5.74 -12.11
CA ALA A 16 -7.15 4.60 -11.70
C ALA A 16 -8.66 4.82 -11.90
N GLU A 17 -9.12 6.07 -11.99
CA GLU A 17 -10.48 6.43 -12.41
C GLU A 17 -10.69 6.25 -13.91
N GLY A 18 -9.63 6.34 -14.71
CA GLY A 18 -9.65 6.04 -16.12
C GLY A 18 -9.47 4.53 -16.39
N GLU A 19 -10.08 4.03 -17.46
CA GLU A 19 -9.98 2.62 -17.91
C GLU A 19 -8.55 2.22 -18.37
N THR A 20 -7.55 3.09 -18.18
CA THR A 20 -6.20 2.99 -18.74
C THR A 20 -5.17 2.47 -17.74
N ALA A 21 -5.43 2.51 -16.43
CA ALA A 21 -4.47 2.02 -15.44
C ALA A 21 -4.59 0.50 -15.21
N LYS A 22 -3.81 -0.28 -15.97
CA LYS A 22 -3.70 -1.74 -15.73
C LYS A 22 -3.04 -2.07 -14.38
N GLU A 23 -2.27 -1.15 -13.82
CA GLU A 23 -1.52 -1.37 -12.58
C GLU A 23 -2.21 -0.79 -11.34
N PHE A 24 -3.13 0.18 -11.46
CA PHE A 24 -3.78 0.82 -10.31
C PHE A 24 -5.28 0.80 -10.46
N CYS A 25 -5.99 0.49 -9.38
CA CYS A 25 -7.45 0.44 -9.37
C CYS A 25 -8.02 1.12 -8.12
N LEU A 26 -9.17 1.76 -8.30
CA LEU A 26 -9.98 2.29 -7.21
C LEU A 26 -11.05 1.27 -6.86
N GLN A 27 -11.11 0.89 -5.58
CA GLN A 27 -12.15 0.05 -5.03
C GLN A 27 -12.73 0.74 -3.81
N ASN A 28 -14.02 1.10 -3.87
CA ASN A 28 -14.72 1.83 -2.81
C ASN A 28 -14.02 3.12 -2.38
N GLY A 29 -13.43 3.87 -3.32
CA GLY A 29 -12.68 5.09 -3.01
C GLY A 29 -11.34 4.85 -2.31
N ILE A 30 -10.78 3.63 -2.42
CA ILE A 30 -9.45 3.29 -1.93
C ILE A 30 -8.60 2.86 -3.13
N LEU A 31 -7.43 3.47 -3.27
CA LEU A 31 -6.45 3.17 -4.30
C LEU A 31 -5.65 1.93 -3.93
N TYR A 32 -5.61 0.99 -4.87
CA TYR A 32 -4.82 -0.23 -4.82
C TYR A 32 -3.91 -0.33 -6.04
N ARG A 33 -2.78 -1.01 -5.86
CA ARG A 33 -1.89 -1.45 -6.93
C ARG A 33 -2.10 -2.94 -7.20
N GLN A 34 -2.28 -3.33 -8.45
CA GLN A 34 -2.32 -4.71 -8.90
C GLN A 34 -0.89 -5.24 -8.99
N HIS A 35 -0.58 -6.29 -8.22
CA HIS A 35 0.74 -6.93 -8.20
C HIS A 35 0.58 -8.45 -8.33
N GLY A 36 0.59 -8.92 -9.59
CA GLY A 36 0.20 -10.29 -9.92
C GLY A 36 -1.26 -10.56 -9.57
N GLU A 37 -1.51 -11.62 -8.80
CA GLU A 37 -2.86 -11.97 -8.30
C GLU A 37 -3.24 -11.20 -7.02
N LEU A 38 -2.30 -10.49 -6.40
CA LEU A 38 -2.51 -9.75 -5.16
C LEU A 38 -2.77 -8.26 -5.42
N LYS A 39 -3.56 -7.66 -4.54
CA LYS A 39 -3.75 -6.21 -4.48
C LYS A 39 -2.94 -5.65 -3.30
N GLN A 40 -2.14 -4.64 -3.57
CA GLN A 40 -1.41 -3.87 -2.56
C GLN A 40 -2.16 -2.57 -2.26
N LEU A 41 -2.39 -2.28 -0.98
CA LEU A 41 -2.94 -0.99 -0.56
C LEU A 41 -1.91 0.11 -0.80
N VAL A 42 -2.31 1.18 -1.49
CA VAL A 42 -1.42 2.33 -1.70
C VAL A 42 -1.40 3.20 -0.43
N VAL A 43 -0.23 3.36 0.20
CA VAL A 43 -0.10 4.04 1.49
C VAL A 43 0.26 5.51 1.26
N PRO A 44 -0.58 6.47 1.71
CA PRO A 44 -0.23 7.88 1.66
C PRO A 44 0.93 8.19 2.60
N ARG A 45 1.71 9.23 2.29
CA ARG A 45 2.91 9.65 3.01
C ARG A 45 2.70 9.75 4.52
N ALA A 46 1.58 10.31 4.94
CA ALA A 46 1.23 10.45 6.36
C ALA A 46 1.08 9.12 7.11
N ALA A 47 0.76 8.02 6.42
CA ALA A 47 0.54 6.71 7.02
C ALA A 47 1.74 5.75 6.85
N ARG A 48 2.78 6.12 6.08
CA ARG A 48 3.94 5.27 5.81
C ARG A 48 4.68 4.90 7.11
N GLU A 49 4.91 5.85 8.00
CA GLU A 49 5.58 5.61 9.28
C GLU A 49 4.77 4.67 10.18
N THR A 50 3.45 4.82 10.22
CA THR A 50 2.55 3.93 10.96
C THR A 50 2.62 2.50 10.44
N VAL A 51 2.59 2.30 9.11
CA VAL A 51 2.71 0.98 8.49
C VAL A 51 4.07 0.33 8.81
N LEU A 52 5.15 1.10 8.76
CA LEU A 52 6.49 0.62 9.11
C LEU A 52 6.60 0.27 10.61
N SER A 53 6.03 1.09 11.48
CA SER A 53 6.02 0.87 12.94
C SER A 53 5.24 -0.39 13.30
N LEU A 54 4.06 -0.59 12.70
CA LEU A 54 3.28 -1.83 12.85
C LEU A 54 4.07 -3.06 12.44
N GLY A 55 4.90 -2.96 11.39
CA GLY A 55 5.80 -4.04 10.99
C GLY A 55 6.90 -4.38 11.99
N HIS A 56 7.25 -3.46 12.87
CA HIS A 56 8.23 -3.70 13.92
C HIS A 56 7.58 -4.15 15.24
N SER A 57 6.34 -3.75 15.50
CA SER A 57 5.63 -4.02 16.76
C SER A 57 4.82 -5.31 16.79
N ILE A 58 4.61 -5.97 15.65
CA ILE A 58 3.74 -7.14 15.54
C ILE A 58 4.57 -8.45 15.49
N PRO A 59 4.65 -9.25 16.58
CA PRO A 59 5.27 -10.57 16.56
C PRO A 59 4.29 -11.61 15.98
N TRP A 60 3.91 -11.49 14.70
CA TRP A 60 2.94 -12.40 14.06
C TRP A 60 3.55 -13.65 13.42
N ALA A 61 4.61 -14.16 14.03
CA ALA A 61 5.02 -15.53 13.82
C ALA A 61 5.81 -15.95 15.05
N GLY A 62 5.35 -17.01 15.72
CA GLY A 62 6.23 -17.83 16.53
C GLY A 62 7.52 -18.10 15.74
N HIS A 63 8.64 -17.83 16.40
CA HIS A 63 9.95 -18.39 16.09
C HIS A 63 10.64 -18.04 14.76
N LEU A 64 10.21 -17.05 13.94
CA LEU A 64 10.94 -16.73 12.68
C LEU A 64 11.03 -15.21 12.40
N GLY A 65 11.94 -14.53 13.10
CA GLY A 65 12.79 -13.41 12.64
C GLY A 65 12.19 -12.17 11.95
N LYS A 66 12.63 -10.98 12.37
CA LYS A 66 12.32 -9.62 11.86
C LYS A 66 12.23 -9.48 10.33
N ASN A 67 13.04 -10.24 9.57
CA ASN A 67 13.08 -10.18 8.10
C ASN A 67 11.80 -10.71 7.41
N LYS A 68 11.08 -11.66 8.03
CA LYS A 68 9.81 -12.15 7.45
C LYS A 68 8.66 -11.15 7.61
N THR A 69 8.70 -10.31 8.64
CA THR A 69 7.63 -9.33 8.92
C THR A 69 7.63 -8.20 7.91
N LEU A 70 8.81 -7.66 7.57
CA LEU A 70 8.92 -6.59 6.56
C LEU A 70 8.56 -7.11 5.16
N ALA A 71 9.02 -8.31 4.80
CA ALA A 71 8.66 -8.94 3.53
C ALA A 71 7.14 -9.13 3.40
N ARG A 72 6.46 -9.53 4.48
CA ARG A 72 5.01 -9.74 4.48
C ARG A 72 4.23 -8.43 4.36
N ILE A 73 4.70 -7.34 4.94
CA ILE A 73 4.08 -6.01 4.78
C ILE A 73 4.29 -5.50 3.35
N GLN A 74 5.48 -5.67 2.78
CA GLN A 74 5.71 -5.32 1.37
C GLN A 74 4.82 -6.11 0.40
N GLN A 75 4.33 -7.30 0.78
CA GLN A 75 3.37 -8.04 -0.06
C GLN A 75 1.98 -7.37 -0.14
N TYR A 76 1.57 -6.58 0.86
CA TYR A 76 0.22 -6.01 0.95
C TYR A 76 0.18 -4.48 0.87
N PHE A 77 1.32 -3.80 0.98
CA PHE A 77 1.39 -2.34 0.96
C PHE A 77 2.36 -1.87 -0.12
N TYR A 78 1.99 -0.79 -0.81
CA TYR A 78 2.80 -0.11 -1.80
C TYR A 78 2.76 1.39 -1.55
N TRP A 79 3.83 2.11 -1.87
CA TRP A 79 3.77 3.56 -2.01
C TRP A 79 4.82 3.99 -3.03
N PRO A 80 4.53 5.01 -3.87
CA PRO A 80 5.53 5.59 -4.75
C PRO A 80 6.60 6.32 -3.92
N GLY A 81 7.86 6.21 -4.38
CA GLY A 81 9.03 6.82 -3.75
C GLY A 81 8.96 8.33 -3.77
#